data_AF-A0A3M0ZE21-F1
#
_entry.id   AF-A0A3M0ZE21-F1
#
_cell.length_a   1.000
_cell.length_b   1.000
_cell.length_c   1.000
_cell.angle_alpha   90.00
_cell.angle_beta   90.00
_cell.angle_gamma   90.00
#
_symmetry.space_group_name_H-M   'P 1'
#
loop_
_entity.id
_entity.type
_entity.pdbx_description
1 polymer ?
#
loop_
_entity_poly.entity_id
_entity_poly.type
_entity_poly.pdbx_seq_one_letter_code
_entity_poly.pdbx_strand_id
1 'polypeptide(L)'
;MRKFSQIAQENFLFCLTLAALTAAMARAEKPVTTVRLVDGTAFPARFLFRHPNCPRVVLRHPRYASAQSLPLAIIHKIGDRTFNAKRPLSPREKSLIKLNGLWVTDVSSGQIGRYAKETWEYRPLIVWAHPGTSGNAMEAKNWLDENGRPLSRSPWQLSVTKRGRKTRRRGFFNGDILLPGAPAPYRAIQPGKRDYLEPYRIRHLTLEENSSYAIRYTITGNLWMKVGSHLGENTQTGGLGSEDANKHTVARFCDPPETILQRRGKKGFKDLKAIDRLIAEDPQLLQLLARAKSLAISHWVHIRTGVRGSLEIVGISGGAADRLTLYQGTLIISENSYIGNGNRASFFTLPGTTLILLDGAGCGCMATVQRGNRATYAIAGTLMFGTPDHPLKRDLIFSIAHTPLDQLSPDAKAGQRGAGAGFILAASGKIRVYSRDPQHARVIIRPRHRRLPVSKYAIPRKDWKSNVLDSNGLPTSEFWKRDYTPKAVTAVLAGDTTGLDAVVFDGFYEHGLVVPARYRRTWKHVTFGSRNLAPGDQIIAPPGLSSGTAKR
;
A
#
# COMPACT_ATOMS: atom_id res chain seq x y z
N MET A 1 57.00 21.78 -15.80
CA MET A 1 56.18 21.54 -17.02
C MET A 1 55.71 20.09 -17.20
N ARG A 2 56.55 19.05 -17.06
CA ARG A 2 56.14 17.64 -17.29
C ARG A 2 54.95 17.13 -16.43
N LYS A 3 54.83 17.55 -15.16
CA LYS A 3 53.70 17.14 -14.29
C LYS A 3 52.34 17.70 -14.74
N PHE A 4 52.29 18.88 -15.36
CA PHE A 4 51.05 19.47 -15.88
C PHE A 4 50.54 18.73 -17.12
N SER A 5 51.46 18.27 -17.98
CA SER A 5 51.14 17.45 -19.16
C SER A 5 50.49 16.12 -18.79
N GLN A 6 50.96 15.47 -17.72
CA GLN A 6 50.44 14.17 -17.30
C GLN A 6 49.01 14.28 -16.72
N ILE A 7 48.76 15.29 -15.88
CA ILE A 7 47.42 15.55 -15.33
C ILE A 7 46.42 15.89 -16.44
N ALA A 8 46.83 16.66 -17.44
CA ALA A 8 45.99 16.98 -18.60
C ALA A 8 45.63 15.73 -19.42
N GLN A 9 46.59 14.82 -19.64
CA GLN A 9 46.36 13.57 -20.35
C GLN A 9 45.45 12.60 -19.58
N GLU A 10 45.65 12.47 -18.27
CA GLU A 10 44.81 11.62 -17.41
C GLU A 10 43.36 12.15 -17.35
N ASN A 11 43.19 13.48 -17.26
CA ASN A 11 41.87 14.12 -17.32
C ASN A 11 41.20 13.96 -18.69
N PHE A 12 41.96 14.08 -19.79
CA PHE A 12 41.42 13.90 -21.14
C PHE A 12 40.96 12.45 -21.39
N LEU A 13 41.76 11.47 -20.95
CA LEU A 13 41.41 10.05 -21.04
C LEU A 13 40.19 9.71 -20.16
N PHE A 14 40.10 10.32 -18.97
CA PHE A 14 38.93 10.21 -18.11
C PHE A 14 37.67 10.79 -18.77
N CYS A 15 37.76 11.98 -19.39
CA CYS A 15 36.66 12.60 -20.13
C CYS A 15 36.21 11.77 -21.34
N LEU A 16 37.15 11.23 -22.13
CA LEU A 16 36.83 10.34 -23.25
C LEU A 16 36.16 9.04 -22.78
N THR A 17 36.64 8.45 -21.69
CA THR A 17 36.07 7.23 -21.12
C THR A 17 34.67 7.49 -20.57
N LEU A 18 34.46 8.62 -19.89
CA LEU A 18 33.16 9.06 -19.40
C LEU A 18 32.19 9.36 -20.55
N ALA A 19 32.65 10.00 -21.62
CA ALA A 19 31.85 10.27 -22.81
C ALA A 19 31.47 8.97 -23.54
N ALA A 20 32.40 8.03 -23.71
CA ALA A 20 32.14 6.73 -24.30
C ALA A 20 31.20 5.87 -23.44
N LEU A 21 31.35 5.91 -22.10
CA LEU A 21 30.40 5.27 -21.18
C LEU A 21 29.02 5.93 -21.24
N THR A 22 28.96 7.26 -21.33
CA THR A 22 27.69 7.99 -21.42
C THR A 22 27.01 7.70 -22.76
N ALA A 23 27.75 7.62 -23.86
CA ALA A 23 27.25 7.22 -25.18
C ALA A 23 26.84 5.74 -25.24
N ALA A 24 27.59 4.84 -24.59
CA ALA A 24 27.24 3.42 -24.50
C ALA A 24 26.06 3.16 -23.54
N MET A 25 25.89 3.99 -22.52
CA MET A 25 24.72 3.98 -21.63
C MET A 25 23.51 4.66 -22.27
N ALA A 26 23.73 5.63 -23.16
CA ALA A 26 22.77 6.10 -24.15
C ALA A 26 22.59 5.08 -25.29
N ARG A 27 22.58 3.77 -24.96
CA ARG A 27 21.96 2.73 -25.80
C ARG A 27 20.64 3.31 -26.27
N ALA A 28 20.56 3.62 -27.57
CA ALA A 28 19.49 4.40 -28.16
C ALA A 28 18.16 3.95 -27.58
N GLU A 29 17.56 4.79 -26.74
CA GLU A 29 16.25 4.48 -26.18
C GLU A 29 15.34 4.14 -27.36
N LYS A 30 14.64 3.02 -27.27
CA LYS A 30 13.74 2.63 -28.35
C LYS A 30 12.76 3.79 -28.62
N PRO A 31 12.50 4.13 -29.89
CA PRO A 31 11.65 5.26 -30.22
C PRO A 31 10.26 5.06 -29.61
N VAL A 32 9.68 6.17 -29.14
CA VAL A 32 8.29 6.17 -28.70
C VAL A 32 7.43 5.98 -29.96
N THR A 33 6.55 5.00 -29.91
CA THR A 33 5.62 4.68 -30.99
C THR A 33 4.20 4.68 -30.48
N THR A 34 3.24 4.74 -31.40
CA THR A 34 1.82 4.60 -31.05
C THR A 34 1.44 3.12 -31.04
N VAL A 35 0.93 2.64 -29.91
CA VAL A 35 0.30 1.33 -29.80
C VAL A 35 -1.20 1.54 -29.93
N ARG A 36 -1.84 0.76 -30.82
CA ARG A 36 -3.30 0.74 -31.02
C ARG A 36 -3.84 -0.62 -30.63
N LEU A 37 -4.87 -0.65 -29.81
CA LEU A 37 -5.63 -1.85 -29.47
C LEU A 37 -6.66 -2.15 -30.56
N VAL A 38 -7.22 -3.37 -30.51
CA VAL A 38 -8.24 -3.84 -31.47
C VAL A 38 -9.50 -2.99 -31.51
N ASP A 39 -9.88 -2.35 -30.40
CA ASP A 39 -11.03 -1.44 -30.32
C ASP A 39 -10.74 0.00 -30.79
N GLY A 40 -9.51 0.26 -31.26
CA GLY A 40 -9.08 1.58 -31.70
C GLY A 40 -8.45 2.44 -30.61
N THR A 41 -8.48 2.02 -29.33
CA THR A 41 -7.79 2.72 -28.23
C THR A 41 -6.30 2.86 -28.57
N ALA A 42 -5.76 4.07 -28.48
CA ALA A 42 -4.38 4.37 -28.85
C ALA A 42 -3.62 5.04 -27.70
N PHE A 43 -2.34 4.69 -27.51
CA PHE A 43 -1.49 5.30 -26.50
C PHE A 43 -0.01 5.26 -26.90
N PRO A 44 0.81 6.22 -26.43
CA PRO A 44 2.24 6.22 -26.69
C PRO A 44 2.96 5.19 -25.81
N ALA A 45 3.86 4.41 -26.40
CA ALA A 45 4.70 3.45 -25.68
C ALA A 45 6.03 3.22 -26.40
N ARG A 46 7.05 2.79 -25.66
CA ARG A 46 8.23 2.15 -26.26
C ARG A 46 7.94 0.66 -26.38
N PHE A 47 7.90 0.15 -27.61
CA PHE A 47 7.84 -1.28 -27.85
C PHE A 47 9.22 -1.89 -27.58
N LEU A 48 9.31 -2.83 -26.65
CA LEU A 48 10.58 -3.48 -26.31
C LEU A 48 10.78 -4.72 -27.17
N PHE A 49 9.92 -5.72 -27.01
CA PHE A 49 9.99 -6.96 -27.78
C PHE A 49 8.65 -7.72 -27.71
N ARG A 50 8.47 -8.70 -28.61
CA ARG A 50 7.46 -9.75 -28.45
C ARG A 50 8.06 -10.83 -27.55
N HIS A 51 7.36 -11.17 -26.47
CA HIS A 51 7.86 -12.15 -25.52
C HIS A 51 8.08 -13.51 -26.22
N PRO A 52 9.26 -14.15 -26.09
CA PRO A 52 9.58 -15.36 -26.86
C PRO A 52 8.74 -16.57 -26.44
N ASN A 53 8.37 -16.65 -25.16
CA ASN A 53 7.71 -17.83 -24.58
C ASN A 53 6.20 -17.64 -24.32
N CYS A 54 5.60 -16.52 -24.75
CA CYS A 54 4.15 -16.32 -24.63
C CYS A 54 3.65 -15.28 -25.65
N PRO A 55 2.37 -15.32 -26.08
CA PRO A 55 1.83 -14.41 -27.10
C PRO A 55 1.53 -13.03 -26.48
N ARG A 56 2.56 -12.31 -26.05
CA ARG A 56 2.47 -10.99 -25.42
C ARG A 56 3.53 -10.05 -25.98
N VAL A 57 3.23 -8.76 -25.96
CA VAL A 57 4.21 -7.69 -26.24
C VAL A 57 4.64 -7.05 -24.93
N VAL A 58 5.93 -6.76 -24.79
CA VAL A 58 6.47 -6.00 -23.66
C VAL A 58 6.61 -4.55 -24.07
N LEU A 59 5.98 -3.67 -23.29
CA LEU A 59 5.89 -2.25 -23.53
C LEU A 59 6.43 -1.47 -22.33
N ARG A 60 6.96 -0.29 -22.58
CA ARG A 60 7.38 0.63 -21.53
C ARG A 60 6.77 2.01 -21.73
N HIS A 61 6.31 2.61 -20.64
CA HIS A 61 5.78 3.96 -20.68
C HIS A 61 6.93 4.94 -21.00
N PRO A 62 6.74 5.92 -21.92
CA PRO A 62 7.80 6.83 -22.33
C PRO A 62 8.35 7.70 -21.18
N ARG A 63 7.47 8.17 -20.29
CA ARG A 63 7.81 9.10 -19.20
C ARG A 63 8.07 8.47 -17.82
N TYR A 64 7.19 7.60 -17.35
CA TYR A 64 7.21 7.07 -15.97
C TYR A 64 8.04 5.80 -15.80
N ALA A 65 8.71 5.34 -16.87
CA ALA A 65 9.53 4.14 -16.96
C ALA A 65 8.88 2.81 -16.51
N SER A 66 7.61 2.80 -16.13
CA SER A 66 6.84 1.59 -15.84
C SER A 66 6.74 0.69 -17.07
N ALA A 67 7.00 -0.60 -16.90
CA ALA A 67 6.85 -1.60 -17.93
C ALA A 67 5.62 -2.47 -17.69
N GLN A 68 5.06 -3.00 -18.76
CA GLN A 68 3.96 -3.95 -18.69
C GLN A 68 4.02 -4.90 -19.88
N SER A 69 3.17 -5.92 -19.89
CA SER A 69 2.91 -6.71 -21.08
C SER A 69 1.43 -6.77 -21.43
N LEU A 70 1.13 -6.76 -22.72
CA LEU A 70 -0.23 -6.88 -23.23
C LEU A 70 -0.36 -8.16 -24.08
N PRO A 71 -1.50 -8.87 -23.99
CA PRO A 71 -1.80 -9.98 -24.90
C PRO A 71 -1.68 -9.53 -26.35
N LEU A 72 -0.97 -10.30 -27.18
CA LEU A 72 -0.81 -9.97 -28.59
C LEU A 72 -2.16 -9.89 -29.30
N ALA A 73 -3.13 -10.71 -28.89
CA ALA A 73 -4.48 -10.78 -29.46
C ALA A 73 -5.33 -9.50 -29.29
N ILE A 74 -4.93 -8.57 -28.41
CA ILE A 74 -5.62 -7.28 -28.24
C ILE A 74 -4.89 -6.11 -28.91
N ILE A 75 -3.74 -6.36 -29.55
CA ILE A 75 -2.97 -5.33 -30.24
C ILE A 75 -3.37 -5.29 -31.72
N HIS A 76 -3.92 -4.17 -32.18
CA HIS A 76 -4.15 -3.94 -33.60
C HIS A 76 -2.84 -3.57 -34.31
N LYS A 77 -2.14 -2.55 -33.81
CA LYS A 77 -0.97 -1.94 -34.48
C LYS A 77 0.08 -1.46 -33.47
N ILE A 78 1.36 -1.55 -33.84
CA ILE A 78 2.47 -0.86 -33.15
C ILE A 78 3.30 -0.14 -34.22
N GLY A 79 3.30 1.19 -34.19
CA GLY A 79 3.88 1.99 -35.27
C GLY A 79 3.20 1.65 -36.60
N ASP A 80 3.97 1.16 -37.57
CA ASP A 80 3.46 0.76 -38.88
C ASP A 80 3.12 -0.71 -39.01
N ARG A 81 3.45 -1.52 -38.00
CA ARG A 81 3.19 -2.96 -38.04
C ARG A 81 1.81 -3.31 -37.51
N THR A 82 1.00 -3.93 -38.35
CA THR A 82 -0.31 -4.51 -37.99
C THR A 82 -0.13 -5.93 -37.43
N PHE A 83 -0.88 -6.26 -36.39
CA PHE A 83 -0.85 -7.58 -35.73
C PHE A 83 -2.20 -8.29 -35.77
N ASN A 84 -3.31 -7.57 -35.58
CA ASN A 84 -4.66 -8.13 -35.63
C ASN A 84 -5.62 -7.16 -36.34
N ALA A 85 -6.73 -7.68 -36.86
CA ALA A 85 -7.82 -6.84 -37.37
C ALA A 85 -8.49 -6.05 -36.23
N LYS A 86 -9.11 -4.91 -36.56
CA LYS A 86 -9.91 -4.16 -35.60
C LYS A 86 -11.15 -4.96 -35.22
N ARG A 87 -11.50 -4.94 -33.94
CA ARG A 87 -12.72 -5.55 -33.39
C ARG A 87 -13.03 -4.93 -32.03
N PRO A 88 -14.28 -4.99 -31.55
CA PRO A 88 -14.57 -4.69 -30.15
C PRO A 88 -13.74 -5.58 -29.20
N LEU A 89 -13.34 -5.03 -28.06
CA LEU A 89 -12.84 -5.83 -26.95
C LEU A 89 -13.96 -6.76 -26.46
N SER A 90 -13.61 -8.00 -26.11
CA SER A 90 -14.54 -8.86 -25.38
C SER A 90 -14.86 -8.25 -24.00
N PRO A 91 -15.98 -8.64 -23.37
CA PRO A 91 -16.33 -8.16 -22.04
C PRO A 91 -15.19 -8.34 -21.02
N ARG A 92 -14.54 -9.51 -21.03
CA ARG A 92 -13.38 -9.80 -20.17
C ARG A 92 -12.18 -8.90 -20.45
N GLU A 93 -11.83 -8.69 -21.73
CA GLU A 93 -10.72 -7.81 -22.11
C GLU A 93 -10.97 -6.36 -21.63
N LYS A 94 -12.20 -5.86 -21.83
CA LYS A 94 -12.61 -4.53 -21.38
C LYS A 94 -12.53 -4.40 -19.87
N SER A 95 -13.02 -5.39 -19.13
CA SER A 95 -12.96 -5.43 -17.66
C SER A 95 -11.52 -5.46 -17.15
N LEU A 96 -10.65 -6.30 -17.72
CA LEU A 96 -9.26 -6.38 -17.32
C LEU A 96 -8.48 -5.09 -17.61
N ILE A 97 -8.69 -4.47 -18.77
CA ILE A 97 -8.06 -3.18 -19.10
C ILE A 97 -8.53 -2.09 -18.12
N LYS A 98 -9.82 -2.03 -17.82
CA LYS A 98 -10.38 -1.07 -16.86
C LYS A 98 -9.83 -1.27 -15.44
N LEU A 99 -9.79 -2.51 -14.95
CA LEU A 99 -9.32 -2.83 -13.60
C LEU A 99 -7.82 -2.61 -13.45
N ASN A 100 -7.04 -3.12 -14.40
CA ASN A 100 -5.59 -3.03 -14.31
C ASN A 100 -5.08 -1.62 -14.62
N GLY A 101 -5.75 -0.90 -15.52
CA GLY A 101 -5.22 0.29 -16.18
C GLY A 101 -4.21 -0.09 -17.27
N LEU A 102 -4.04 0.77 -18.28
CA LEU A 102 -2.94 0.59 -19.24
C LEU A 102 -1.63 1.10 -18.66
N TRP A 103 -1.63 2.10 -17.81
CA TRP A 103 -0.43 2.56 -17.12
C TRP A 103 -0.67 2.79 -15.65
N VAL A 104 0.41 2.82 -14.88
CA VAL A 104 0.34 3.14 -13.44
C VAL A 104 -0.33 4.50 -13.19
N THR A 105 -0.28 5.41 -14.17
CA THR A 105 -0.92 6.73 -14.18
C THR A 105 -2.38 6.75 -14.62
N ASP A 106 -2.91 5.67 -15.17
CA ASP A 106 -4.30 5.62 -15.66
C ASP A 106 -5.22 5.25 -14.51
N VAL A 107 -5.48 6.23 -13.67
CA VAL A 107 -6.09 6.07 -12.36
C VAL A 107 -7.26 7.04 -12.17
N SER A 108 -8.20 6.63 -11.32
CA SER A 108 -9.47 7.32 -11.08
C SER A 108 -9.29 8.72 -10.47
N SER A 109 -10.37 9.51 -10.52
CA SER A 109 -10.48 10.92 -10.08
C SER A 109 -10.23 11.21 -8.59
N GLY A 110 -9.74 10.24 -7.83
CA GLY A 110 -9.60 10.29 -6.38
C GLY A 110 -8.15 10.24 -5.86
N GLN A 111 -7.19 10.60 -6.70
CA GLN A 111 -5.80 10.74 -6.31
C GLN A 111 -5.43 12.20 -6.14
N ILE A 112 -4.34 12.44 -5.40
CA ILE A 112 -3.68 13.75 -5.49
C ILE A 112 -3.06 13.92 -6.88
N GLY A 113 -2.79 12.81 -7.60
CA GLY A 113 -2.56 12.81 -9.05
C GLY A 113 -1.25 13.46 -9.48
N ARG A 114 -0.36 13.78 -8.53
CA ARG A 114 0.98 14.34 -8.75
C ARG A 114 2.07 13.27 -8.72
N TYR A 115 1.89 12.19 -7.96
CA TYR A 115 3.00 11.29 -7.60
C TYR A 115 3.29 10.22 -8.65
N ALA A 116 2.27 9.69 -9.33
CA ALA A 116 2.47 8.80 -10.48
C ALA A 116 3.09 9.53 -11.70
N LYS A 117 3.17 10.87 -11.66
CA LYS A 117 3.73 11.72 -12.73
C LYS A 117 5.22 12.05 -12.56
N GLU A 118 5.83 11.58 -11.47
CA GLU A 118 7.27 11.69 -11.25
C GLU A 118 8.02 11.14 -12.48
N THR A 119 8.97 11.91 -13.00
CA THR A 119 9.75 11.48 -14.15
C THR A 119 10.94 10.68 -13.67
N TRP A 120 11.11 9.50 -14.26
CA TRP A 120 12.14 8.55 -13.88
C TRP A 120 13.15 8.41 -15.01
N GLU A 121 14.43 8.50 -14.67
CA GLU A 121 15.53 8.21 -15.60
C GLU A 121 15.37 6.82 -16.22
N TYR A 122 15.94 6.59 -17.40
CA TYR A 122 15.95 5.25 -17.95
C TYR A 122 16.80 4.31 -17.09
N ARG A 123 16.31 3.11 -16.83
CA ARG A 123 17.07 2.04 -16.16
C ARG A 123 16.83 0.69 -16.84
N PRO A 124 17.76 -0.27 -16.78
CA PRO A 124 17.54 -1.59 -17.35
C PRO A 124 16.29 -2.26 -16.77
N LEU A 125 15.43 -2.79 -17.64
CA LEU A 125 14.33 -3.68 -17.30
C LEU A 125 14.77 -5.14 -17.48
N ILE A 126 14.41 -5.99 -16.51
CA ILE A 126 14.44 -7.44 -16.67
C ILE A 126 13.01 -8.00 -16.63
N VAL A 127 12.76 -9.02 -17.44
CA VAL A 127 11.43 -9.61 -17.61
C VAL A 127 11.50 -11.10 -17.31
N TRP A 128 10.53 -11.64 -16.56
CA TRP A 128 10.48 -13.08 -16.29
C TRP A 128 10.33 -13.89 -17.58
N ALA A 129 11.22 -14.85 -17.83
CA ALA A 129 11.29 -15.57 -19.09
C ALA A 129 10.19 -16.64 -19.26
N HIS A 130 9.57 -17.12 -18.18
CA HIS A 130 8.63 -18.24 -18.22
C HIS A 130 7.27 -17.91 -17.59
N PRO A 131 6.47 -16.97 -18.15
CA PRO A 131 5.13 -16.70 -17.63
C PRO A 131 4.28 -17.98 -17.62
N GLY A 132 3.69 -18.30 -16.47
CA GLY A 132 2.93 -19.54 -16.25
C GLY A 132 3.74 -20.69 -15.63
N THR A 133 5.07 -20.54 -15.53
CA THR A 133 5.95 -21.54 -14.92
C THR A 133 6.74 -20.93 -13.76
N SER A 134 6.66 -21.55 -12.59
CA SER A 134 7.41 -21.12 -11.42
C SER A 134 8.89 -21.49 -11.55
N GLY A 135 9.78 -20.70 -10.97
CA GLY A 135 11.21 -20.95 -11.08
C GLY A 135 12.06 -20.20 -10.05
N ASN A 136 13.34 -20.57 -10.01
CA ASN A 136 14.33 -19.92 -9.16
C ASN A 136 14.72 -18.56 -9.74
N ALA A 137 14.28 -17.50 -9.09
CA ALA A 137 14.58 -16.13 -9.50
C ALA A 137 16.07 -15.78 -9.42
N MET A 138 16.91 -16.59 -8.78
CA MET A 138 18.34 -16.35 -8.69
C MET A 138 19.09 -16.79 -9.95
N GLU A 139 18.46 -17.56 -10.84
CA GLU A 139 19.08 -18.07 -12.05
C GLU A 139 18.89 -17.12 -13.23
N ALA A 140 19.99 -16.79 -13.92
CA ALA A 140 20.02 -15.85 -15.04
C ALA A 140 19.05 -16.24 -16.16
N LYS A 141 19.01 -17.53 -16.51
CA LYS A 141 18.18 -18.08 -17.59
C LYS A 141 16.68 -17.83 -17.41
N ASN A 142 16.21 -17.57 -16.18
CA ASN A 142 14.81 -17.30 -15.89
C ASN A 142 14.43 -15.83 -16.14
N TRP A 143 15.35 -15.01 -16.65
CA TRP A 143 15.16 -13.60 -16.94
C TRP A 143 15.55 -13.28 -18.37
N LEU A 144 14.83 -12.33 -18.96
CA LEU A 144 15.11 -11.71 -20.24
C LEU A 144 15.58 -10.27 -20.04
N ASP A 145 16.44 -9.78 -20.92
CA ASP A 145 16.77 -8.36 -21.04
C ASP A 145 15.68 -7.57 -21.82
N GLU A 146 15.91 -6.27 -22.03
CA GLU A 146 15.00 -5.37 -22.75
C GLU A 146 14.88 -5.65 -24.25
N ASN A 147 15.61 -6.64 -24.76
CA ASN A 147 15.55 -7.13 -26.12
C ASN A 147 14.96 -8.55 -26.20
N GLY A 148 14.48 -9.09 -25.08
CA GLY A 148 13.90 -10.42 -25.01
C GLY A 148 14.94 -11.54 -25.05
N ARG A 149 16.21 -11.25 -24.80
CA ARG A 149 17.30 -12.25 -24.78
C ARG A 149 17.50 -12.77 -23.35
N PRO A 150 17.72 -14.08 -23.15
CA PRO A 150 18.06 -14.59 -21.82
C PRO A 150 19.28 -13.90 -21.23
N LEU A 151 19.25 -13.61 -19.92
CA LEU A 151 20.41 -13.05 -19.24
C LEU A 151 21.53 -14.09 -19.15
N SER A 152 22.76 -13.67 -19.45
CA SER A 152 23.96 -14.50 -19.29
C SER A 152 24.47 -14.56 -17.85
N ARG A 153 24.01 -13.64 -16.98
CA ARG A 153 24.39 -13.55 -15.56
C ARG A 153 23.19 -13.22 -14.71
N SER A 154 23.22 -13.71 -13.47
CA SER A 154 22.14 -13.44 -12.51
C SER A 154 22.08 -11.93 -12.23
N PRO A 155 20.90 -11.30 -12.27
CA PRO A 155 20.77 -9.86 -12.00
C PRO A 155 21.15 -9.50 -10.56
N TRP A 156 21.31 -10.52 -9.70
CA TRP A 156 21.62 -10.38 -8.28
C TRP A 156 23.10 -10.66 -7.94
N GLN A 157 23.89 -11.14 -8.90
CA GLN A 157 25.32 -11.41 -8.72
C GLN A 157 26.12 -10.13 -9.01
N LEU A 158 26.51 -9.40 -7.96
CA LEU A 158 27.62 -8.45 -8.05
C LEU A 158 28.92 -9.15 -7.66
N SER A 159 29.90 -9.10 -8.56
CA SER A 159 31.29 -9.42 -8.23
C SER A 159 31.98 -8.12 -7.86
N VAL A 160 32.19 -7.89 -6.56
CA VAL A 160 33.06 -6.79 -6.11
C VAL A 160 34.40 -7.40 -5.72
N THR A 161 35.43 -7.14 -6.52
CA THR A 161 36.82 -7.38 -6.15
C THR A 161 37.32 -6.18 -5.35
N LYS A 162 37.44 -6.31 -4.03
CA LYS A 162 38.10 -5.30 -3.20
C LYS A 162 39.47 -5.85 -2.81
N ARG A 163 40.55 -5.20 -3.27
CA ARG A 163 41.95 -5.58 -3.00
C ARG A 163 42.28 -7.05 -3.32
N GLY A 164 41.96 -7.52 -4.52
CA GLY A 164 42.26 -8.91 -4.95
C GLY A 164 41.43 -10.01 -4.27
N ARG A 165 40.74 -9.73 -3.16
CA ARG A 165 39.77 -10.65 -2.56
C ARG A 165 38.38 -10.43 -3.17
N LYS A 166 37.82 -11.49 -3.77
CA LYS A 166 36.42 -11.54 -4.19
C LYS A 166 35.51 -11.59 -2.95
N THR A 167 35.18 -10.43 -2.38
CA THR A 167 34.11 -10.36 -1.38
C THR A 167 32.77 -10.35 -2.12
N ARG A 168 32.01 -11.45 -2.04
CA ARG A 168 30.62 -11.49 -2.51
C ARG A 168 29.77 -10.54 -1.65
N ARG A 169 29.64 -9.28 -2.04
CA ARG A 169 28.50 -8.45 -1.59
C ARG A 169 27.31 -8.83 -2.48
N ARG A 170 26.21 -9.28 -1.88
CA ARG A 170 24.99 -9.58 -2.64
C ARG A 170 24.44 -8.27 -3.21
N GLY A 171 23.98 -8.36 -4.45
CA GLY A 171 23.93 -7.23 -5.36
C GLY A 171 22.72 -6.31 -5.21
N PHE A 172 22.98 -5.02 -5.41
CA PHE A 172 21.96 -4.00 -5.69
C PHE A 172 21.55 -4.10 -7.17
N PHE A 173 20.28 -4.43 -7.47
CA PHE A 173 19.76 -4.34 -8.84
C PHE A 173 19.00 -3.02 -9.00
N ASN A 174 19.69 -2.00 -9.52
CA ASN A 174 19.10 -0.67 -9.77
C ASN A 174 18.29 -0.61 -11.07
N GLY A 175 17.41 -1.59 -11.28
CA GLY A 175 16.60 -1.70 -12.48
C GLY A 175 15.13 -1.93 -12.18
N ASP A 176 14.39 -2.07 -13.27
CA ASP A 176 12.96 -2.34 -13.24
C ASP A 176 12.71 -3.83 -13.49
N ILE A 177 11.62 -4.35 -12.94
CA ILE A 177 11.25 -5.76 -13.04
C ILE A 177 9.81 -5.86 -13.53
N LEU A 178 9.59 -6.74 -14.50
CA LEU A 178 8.27 -7.13 -14.97
C LEU A 178 8.08 -8.65 -14.85
N LEU A 179 7.00 -9.06 -14.20
CA LEU A 179 6.48 -10.42 -14.27
C LEU A 179 5.22 -10.42 -15.16
N PRO A 180 5.30 -10.86 -16.43
CA PRO A 180 4.21 -10.80 -17.40
C PRO A 180 2.98 -11.62 -17.00
N GLY A 181 1.80 -11.21 -17.47
CA GLY A 181 0.57 -11.93 -17.19
C GLY A 181 0.56 -13.31 -17.85
N ALA A 182 0.00 -14.31 -17.17
CA ALA A 182 -0.08 -15.69 -17.69
C ALA A 182 -1.45 -16.32 -17.43
N PRO A 183 -1.89 -17.32 -18.23
CA PRO A 183 -3.10 -18.08 -17.94
C PRO A 183 -3.02 -18.90 -16.63
N ALA A 184 -1.82 -19.39 -16.30
CA ALA A 184 -1.55 -20.20 -15.11
C ALA A 184 -0.79 -19.40 -14.03
N PRO A 185 -1.08 -19.64 -12.74
CA PRO A 185 -0.33 -19.05 -11.63
C PRO A 185 1.12 -19.50 -11.62
N TYR A 186 2.04 -18.57 -11.40
CA TYR A 186 3.47 -18.86 -11.32
C TYR A 186 4.20 -17.97 -10.32
N ARG A 187 5.38 -18.41 -9.90
CA ARG A 187 6.17 -17.77 -8.85
C ARG A 187 7.64 -17.62 -9.26
N ALA A 188 8.16 -16.40 -9.19
CA ALA A 188 9.58 -16.13 -9.18
C ALA A 188 10.09 -16.24 -7.73
N ILE A 189 10.82 -17.30 -7.41
CA ILE A 189 11.12 -17.71 -6.03
C ILE A 189 12.59 -17.45 -5.70
N GLN A 190 12.84 -16.87 -4.52
CA GLN A 190 14.16 -16.92 -3.90
C GLN A 190 14.31 -18.20 -3.06
N PRO A 191 15.21 -19.14 -3.41
CA PRO A 191 15.43 -20.35 -2.65
C PRO A 191 16.12 -20.05 -1.30
N GLY A 192 15.90 -20.92 -0.31
CA GLY A 192 16.49 -20.85 1.02
C GLY A 192 15.58 -20.29 2.12
N LYS A 193 16.07 -20.30 3.37
CA LYS A 193 15.37 -19.71 4.54
C LYS A 193 15.41 -18.18 4.43
N ARG A 194 14.25 -17.58 4.16
CA ARG A 194 14.12 -16.18 3.72
C ARG A 194 14.39 -15.13 4.78
N ASP A 195 14.21 -15.49 6.05
CA ASP A 195 14.28 -14.55 7.17
C ASP A 195 15.68 -13.91 7.32
N TYR A 196 16.72 -14.58 6.80
CA TYR A 196 18.12 -14.14 6.86
C TYR A 196 18.68 -13.66 5.51
N LEU A 197 17.87 -13.61 4.45
CA LEU A 197 18.35 -13.19 3.13
C LEU A 197 18.35 -11.68 3.05
N GLU A 198 19.41 -11.04 2.56
CA GLU A 198 19.39 -9.58 2.33
C GLU A 198 18.28 -9.18 1.34
N PRO A 199 17.61 -8.04 1.55
CA PRO A 199 16.59 -7.58 0.62
C PRO A 199 17.24 -7.11 -0.68
N TYR A 200 16.66 -7.49 -1.81
CA TYR A 200 17.06 -6.90 -3.09
C TYR A 200 16.35 -5.57 -3.27
N ARG A 201 17.13 -4.51 -3.40
CA ARG A 201 16.59 -3.22 -3.74
C ARG A 201 16.35 -3.17 -5.25
N ILE A 202 15.13 -2.80 -5.61
CA ILE A 202 14.56 -2.77 -6.96
C ILE A 202 14.05 -1.35 -7.16
N ARG A 203 14.11 -0.83 -8.39
CA ARG A 203 13.53 0.48 -8.66
C ARG A 203 12.03 0.37 -8.90
N HIS A 204 11.59 -0.22 -10.00
CA HIS A 204 10.17 -0.45 -10.26
C HIS A 204 9.83 -1.93 -10.30
N LEU A 205 8.66 -2.30 -9.79
CA LEU A 205 8.14 -3.67 -9.86
C LEU A 205 6.73 -3.66 -10.43
N THR A 206 6.53 -4.37 -11.54
CA THR A 206 5.20 -4.64 -12.10
C THR A 206 4.92 -6.13 -12.06
N LEU A 207 3.85 -6.50 -11.38
CA LEU A 207 3.33 -7.86 -11.27
C LEU A 207 2.00 -7.93 -12.00
N GLU A 208 1.94 -8.76 -13.03
CA GLU A 208 0.72 -8.92 -13.82
C GLU A 208 -0.10 -10.14 -13.39
N GLU A 209 -1.23 -10.37 -14.08
CA GLU A 209 -2.17 -11.46 -13.79
C GLU A 209 -1.46 -12.81 -13.56
N ASN A 210 -1.83 -13.47 -12.45
CA ASN A 210 -1.31 -14.78 -12.04
C ASN A 210 0.19 -14.83 -11.72
N SER A 211 0.90 -13.70 -11.70
CA SER A 211 2.30 -13.67 -11.31
C SER A 211 2.50 -13.52 -9.80
N SER A 212 3.60 -14.07 -9.30
CA SER A 212 3.97 -13.96 -7.89
C SER A 212 5.47 -13.69 -7.72
N TYR A 213 5.80 -12.66 -6.97
CA TYR A 213 7.18 -12.29 -6.67
C TYR A 213 7.53 -12.64 -5.22
N ALA A 214 8.18 -13.79 -5.06
CA ALA A 214 8.49 -14.43 -3.78
C ALA A 214 9.96 -14.24 -3.37
N ILE A 215 10.46 -13.02 -3.53
CA ILE A 215 11.84 -12.61 -3.23
C ILE A 215 11.80 -11.53 -2.17
N ARG A 216 12.75 -11.49 -1.22
CA ARG A 216 12.84 -10.37 -0.27
C ARG A 216 13.20 -9.09 -1.02
N TYR A 217 12.44 -8.01 -0.81
CA TYR A 217 12.50 -6.82 -1.66
C TYR A 217 12.60 -5.50 -0.89
N THR A 218 13.10 -4.48 -1.58
CA THR A 218 12.95 -3.07 -1.24
C THR A 218 12.67 -2.30 -2.52
N ILE A 219 11.46 -1.82 -2.71
CA ILE A 219 11.04 -1.15 -3.96
C ILE A 219 11.16 0.36 -3.75
N THR A 220 12.06 0.98 -4.51
CA THR A 220 12.44 2.40 -4.36
C THR A 220 11.80 3.35 -5.36
N GLY A 221 10.98 2.82 -6.24
CA GLY A 221 10.11 3.58 -7.14
C GLY A 221 8.70 3.01 -7.11
N ASN A 222 8.06 2.93 -8.28
CA ASN A 222 6.68 2.49 -8.41
C ASN A 222 6.51 0.97 -8.26
N LEU A 223 5.45 0.59 -7.53
CA LEU A 223 4.93 -0.77 -7.46
C LEU A 223 3.58 -0.81 -8.17
N TRP A 224 3.38 -1.77 -9.06
CA TRP A 224 2.09 -2.01 -9.70
C TRP A 224 1.72 -3.49 -9.67
N MET A 225 0.68 -3.79 -8.91
CA MET A 225 0.11 -5.12 -8.76
C MET A 225 -1.23 -5.18 -9.49
N LYS A 226 -1.26 -5.87 -10.63
CA LYS A 226 -2.49 -6.13 -11.39
C LYS A 226 -3.31 -7.24 -10.73
N VAL A 227 -4.57 -7.38 -11.16
CA VAL A 227 -5.52 -8.37 -10.61
C VAL A 227 -4.91 -9.77 -10.61
N GLY A 228 -5.01 -10.47 -9.48
CA GLY A 228 -4.53 -11.84 -9.32
C GLY A 228 -3.01 -11.99 -9.14
N SER A 229 -2.27 -10.88 -9.10
CA SER A 229 -0.83 -10.89 -8.80
C SER A 229 -0.56 -10.98 -7.28
N HIS A 230 0.61 -11.45 -6.90
CA HIS A 230 0.98 -11.64 -5.49
C HIS A 230 2.41 -11.15 -5.22
N LEU A 231 2.60 -10.40 -4.14
CA LEU A 231 3.91 -9.94 -3.70
C LEU A 231 4.24 -10.57 -2.35
N GLY A 232 5.45 -11.12 -2.23
CA GLY A 232 5.99 -11.68 -1.00
C GLY A 232 5.30 -12.94 -0.47
N GLU A 233 5.72 -13.36 0.74
CA GLU A 233 5.19 -14.50 1.49
C GLU A 233 5.17 -14.24 3.01
N ASN A 234 4.58 -15.17 3.77
CA ASN A 234 4.25 -15.06 5.19
C ASN A 234 5.42 -14.82 6.16
N THR A 235 6.68 -14.84 5.72
CA THR A 235 7.85 -14.56 6.60
C THR A 235 8.77 -13.44 6.10
N GLN A 236 8.42 -12.79 4.97
CA GLN A 236 9.32 -11.81 4.35
C GLN A 236 9.17 -10.41 4.97
N THR A 237 10.28 -9.68 5.03
CA THR A 237 10.27 -8.23 5.26
C THR A 237 10.43 -7.51 3.92
N GLY A 238 9.46 -6.66 3.57
CA GLY A 238 9.45 -5.82 2.38
C GLY A 238 9.70 -4.35 2.73
N GLY A 239 10.41 -3.65 1.85
CA GLY A 239 10.56 -2.19 1.89
C GLY A 239 9.82 -1.52 0.74
N LEU A 240 9.18 -0.37 1.00
CA LEU A 240 8.57 0.49 -0.01
C LEU A 240 8.99 1.95 0.18
N GLY A 241 9.14 2.68 -0.92
CA GLY A 241 9.44 4.11 -0.92
C GLY A 241 10.88 4.41 -1.35
N SER A 242 11.10 5.64 -1.80
CA SER A 242 12.35 6.05 -2.47
C SER A 242 13.59 6.17 -1.60
N GLU A 243 13.49 5.89 -0.31
CA GLU A 243 14.59 6.08 0.66
C GLU A 243 15.18 7.49 0.52
N ASP A 244 16.49 7.63 0.50
CA ASP A 244 17.19 8.92 0.46
C ASP A 244 17.05 9.66 -0.88
N ALA A 245 16.44 9.05 -1.90
CA ALA A 245 16.20 9.73 -3.18
C ALA A 245 15.11 10.81 -3.09
N ASN A 246 14.32 10.86 -1.99
CA ASN A 246 13.30 11.88 -1.75
C ASN A 246 12.33 12.08 -2.92
N LYS A 247 11.96 10.98 -3.59
CA LYS A 247 11.05 10.99 -4.72
C LYS A 247 9.62 10.67 -4.30
N HIS A 248 8.70 11.00 -5.19
CA HIS A 248 7.32 10.60 -5.09
C HIS A 248 7.10 9.28 -5.82
N THR A 249 6.56 8.28 -5.12
CA THR A 249 6.29 6.96 -5.67
C THR A 249 4.83 6.59 -5.51
N VAL A 250 4.39 5.61 -6.32
CA VAL A 250 3.05 5.05 -6.22
C VAL A 250 3.10 3.53 -6.04
N ALA A 251 2.24 3.00 -5.18
CA ALA A 251 1.92 1.58 -5.10
C ALA A 251 0.45 1.36 -5.48
N ARG A 252 0.23 0.80 -6.67
CA ARG A 252 -1.10 0.54 -7.22
C ARG A 252 -1.47 -0.93 -7.05
N PHE A 253 -2.65 -1.17 -6.50
CA PHE A 253 -3.25 -2.48 -6.29
C PHE A 253 -4.58 -2.55 -7.05
N CYS A 254 -4.64 -3.37 -8.08
CA CYS A 254 -5.83 -3.47 -8.96
C CYS A 254 -6.82 -4.54 -8.50
N ASP A 255 -6.53 -5.31 -7.45
CA ASP A 255 -7.47 -6.29 -6.93
C ASP A 255 -8.73 -5.59 -6.40
N PRO A 256 -9.93 -5.99 -6.85
CA PRO A 256 -11.15 -5.32 -6.45
C PRO A 256 -11.48 -5.59 -4.97
N PRO A 257 -12.22 -4.66 -4.35
CA PRO A 257 -12.58 -4.72 -2.94
C PRO A 257 -13.28 -6.02 -2.51
N GLU A 258 -14.01 -6.68 -3.41
CA GLU A 258 -14.88 -7.79 -3.01
C GLU A 258 -14.14 -9.04 -2.54
N THR A 259 -12.92 -9.30 -3.04
CA THR A 259 -12.09 -10.40 -2.54
C THR A 259 -11.75 -10.25 -1.06
N ILE A 260 -11.59 -9.00 -0.63
CA ILE A 260 -11.36 -8.61 0.75
C ILE A 260 -12.65 -8.69 1.54
N LEU A 261 -13.78 -8.28 0.94
CA LEU A 261 -15.09 -8.21 1.60
C LEU A 261 -15.79 -9.56 1.70
N GLN A 262 -15.60 -10.50 0.77
CA GLN A 262 -16.20 -11.84 0.81
C GLN A 262 -15.53 -12.72 1.89
N ARG A 263 -14.21 -12.63 2.07
CA ARG A 263 -13.52 -13.24 3.23
C ARG A 263 -13.84 -12.56 4.56
N ARG A 264 -14.47 -11.38 4.50
CA ARG A 264 -14.74 -10.51 5.62
C ARG A 264 -16.17 -9.98 5.52
N GLY A 265 -17.19 -10.85 5.43
CA GLY A 265 -18.64 -10.61 5.59
C GLY A 265 -19.31 -9.46 4.79
N LYS A 266 -20.32 -9.82 4.00
CA LYS A 266 -20.93 -9.12 2.85
C LYS A 266 -21.60 -7.72 3.02
N LYS A 267 -21.65 -7.04 4.17
CA LYS A 267 -22.66 -5.95 4.38
C LYS A 267 -22.20 -4.49 4.39
N GLY A 268 -20.96 -4.16 4.02
CA GLY A 268 -20.39 -2.82 4.34
C GLY A 268 -20.31 -1.75 3.23
N PHE A 269 -20.44 -2.08 1.95
CA PHE A 269 -20.17 -1.12 0.87
C PHE A 269 -21.32 -1.06 -0.14
N LYS A 270 -21.88 0.14 -0.37
CA LYS A 270 -22.92 0.40 -1.39
C LYS A 270 -22.45 0.16 -2.83
N ASP A 271 -21.14 0.07 -3.04
CA ASP A 271 -20.50 -0.21 -4.34
C ASP A 271 -20.38 -1.71 -4.68
N LEU A 272 -20.93 -2.60 -3.85
CA LEU A 272 -21.03 -4.03 -4.20
C LEU A 272 -21.80 -4.23 -5.50
N LYS A 273 -22.78 -3.37 -5.82
CA LYS A 273 -23.53 -3.43 -7.08
C LYS A 273 -22.64 -3.30 -8.32
N ALA A 274 -21.56 -2.53 -8.26
CA ALA A 274 -20.64 -2.38 -9.39
C ALA A 274 -19.82 -3.66 -9.61
N ILE A 275 -19.47 -4.37 -8.53
CA ILE A 275 -18.73 -5.63 -8.62
C ILE A 275 -19.68 -6.79 -8.93
N ASP A 276 -20.87 -6.83 -8.34
CA ASP A 276 -21.95 -7.75 -8.70
C ASP A 276 -22.29 -7.61 -10.19
N ARG A 277 -22.33 -6.38 -10.71
CA ARG A 277 -22.50 -6.12 -12.16
C ARG A 277 -21.30 -6.63 -12.97
N LEU A 278 -20.05 -6.39 -12.53
CA LEU A 278 -18.87 -6.92 -13.19
C LEU A 278 -18.80 -8.46 -13.16
N ILE A 279 -19.24 -9.09 -12.08
CA ILE A 279 -19.33 -10.55 -11.93
C ILE A 279 -20.45 -11.10 -12.81
N ALA A 280 -21.59 -10.40 -12.89
CA ALA A 280 -22.68 -10.76 -13.80
C ALA A 280 -22.23 -10.66 -15.27
N GLU A 281 -21.41 -9.67 -15.60
CA GLU A 281 -20.82 -9.48 -16.93
C GLU A 281 -19.68 -10.48 -17.23
N ASP A 282 -18.95 -10.97 -16.22
CA ASP A 282 -17.88 -11.96 -16.36
C ASP A 282 -17.80 -12.92 -15.14
N PRO A 283 -18.46 -14.08 -15.18
CA PRO A 283 -18.40 -15.07 -14.10
C PRO A 283 -16.99 -15.63 -13.84
N GLN A 284 -16.07 -15.57 -14.81
CA GLN A 284 -14.67 -16.00 -14.62
C GLN A 284 -13.89 -15.00 -13.76
N LEU A 285 -14.32 -13.73 -13.73
CA LEU A 285 -13.76 -12.72 -12.83
C LEU A 285 -13.88 -13.20 -11.38
N LEU A 286 -15.02 -13.78 -10.99
CA LEU A 286 -15.21 -14.31 -9.63
C LEU A 286 -14.16 -15.38 -9.26
N GLN A 287 -13.73 -16.22 -10.21
CA GLN A 287 -12.68 -17.20 -9.95
C GLN A 287 -11.30 -16.55 -9.79
N LEU A 288 -10.97 -15.55 -10.61
CA LEU A 288 -9.75 -14.74 -10.45
C LEU A 288 -9.74 -14.05 -9.09
N LEU A 289 -10.88 -13.49 -8.69
CA LEU A 289 -11.10 -12.84 -7.40
C LEU A 289 -10.95 -13.83 -6.23
N ALA A 290 -11.59 -15.00 -6.30
CA ALA A 290 -11.48 -16.03 -5.28
C ALA A 290 -10.04 -16.57 -5.12
N ARG A 291 -9.21 -16.49 -6.18
CA ARG A 291 -7.80 -16.91 -6.18
C ARG A 291 -6.84 -15.89 -5.57
N ALA A 292 -7.24 -14.64 -5.34
CA ALA A 292 -6.47 -13.66 -4.57
C ALA A 292 -6.43 -14.07 -3.09
N LYS A 293 -5.75 -15.20 -2.80
CA LYS A 293 -5.80 -15.89 -1.51
C LYS A 293 -4.89 -15.26 -0.45
N SER A 294 -4.04 -14.30 -0.82
CA SER A 294 -3.29 -13.49 0.14
C SER A 294 -3.00 -12.12 -0.46
N LEU A 295 -3.63 -11.09 0.09
CA LEU A 295 -3.33 -9.69 -0.22
C LEU A 295 -2.24 -9.12 0.69
N ALA A 296 -1.64 -9.96 1.54
CA ALA A 296 -0.47 -9.56 2.28
C ALA A 296 0.72 -9.50 1.32
N ILE A 297 1.32 -8.33 1.16
CA ILE A 297 2.50 -8.12 0.31
C ILE A 297 3.81 -8.58 0.96
N SER A 298 3.80 -8.77 2.28
CA SER A 298 4.93 -9.28 3.06
C SER A 298 4.49 -9.59 4.48
N HIS A 299 5.31 -10.27 5.27
CA HIS A 299 5.07 -10.40 6.72
C HIS A 299 5.16 -9.03 7.38
N TRP A 300 6.27 -8.31 7.17
CA TRP A 300 6.50 -6.95 7.62
C TRP A 300 6.74 -6.02 6.45
N VAL A 301 6.18 -4.81 6.50
CA VAL A 301 6.38 -3.79 5.48
C VAL A 301 6.90 -2.51 6.13
N HIS A 302 8.02 -2.02 5.63
CA HIS A 302 8.64 -0.78 6.07
C HIS A 302 8.52 0.26 4.96
N ILE A 303 7.97 1.42 5.28
CA ILE A 303 7.81 2.52 4.34
C ILE A 303 8.84 3.60 4.66
N ARG A 304 9.71 3.89 3.70
CA ARG A 304 10.79 4.89 3.78
C ARG A 304 10.84 5.66 2.49
N THR A 305 10.34 6.90 2.50
CA THR A 305 10.27 7.72 1.29
C THR A 305 11.32 8.83 1.26
N GLY A 306 12.09 8.98 2.34
CA GLY A 306 12.96 10.15 2.54
C GLY A 306 12.19 11.30 3.18
N VAL A 307 12.88 12.28 3.75
CA VAL A 307 12.26 13.42 4.45
C VAL A 307 11.32 14.26 3.58
N ARG A 308 11.55 14.30 2.26
CA ARG A 308 10.74 15.05 1.30
C ARG A 308 9.97 14.17 0.32
N GLY A 309 10.21 12.87 0.33
CA GLY A 309 9.51 11.95 -0.57
C GLY A 309 8.12 11.58 -0.05
N SER A 310 7.38 10.89 -0.92
CA SER A 310 6.08 10.34 -0.56
C SER A 310 5.82 9.00 -1.27
N LEU A 311 4.91 8.22 -0.70
CA LEU A 311 4.34 7.03 -1.31
C LEU A 311 2.81 7.18 -1.31
N GLU A 312 2.20 7.16 -2.50
CA GLU A 312 0.75 7.12 -2.66
C GLU A 312 0.28 5.66 -2.87
N ILE A 313 -0.66 5.23 -2.04
CA ILE A 313 -1.35 3.96 -2.16
C ILE A 313 -2.62 4.17 -2.97
N VAL A 314 -2.80 3.35 -4.00
CA VAL A 314 -3.94 3.40 -4.91
C VAL A 314 -4.57 2.02 -4.98
N GLY A 315 -5.88 1.95 -4.71
CA GLY A 315 -6.61 0.69 -4.62
C GLY A 315 -6.43 0.02 -3.26
N ILE A 316 -6.73 -1.27 -3.19
CA ILE A 316 -6.84 -1.96 -1.90
C ILE A 316 -5.82 -3.08 -1.78
N SER A 317 -5.06 -3.03 -0.69
CA SER A 317 -4.07 -4.03 -0.31
C SER A 317 -4.32 -4.54 1.11
N GLY A 318 -4.10 -5.84 1.30
CA GLY A 318 -4.00 -6.43 2.63
C GLY A 318 -2.77 -5.94 3.40
N GLY A 319 -1.81 -5.33 2.69
CA GLY A 319 -0.58 -4.75 3.20
C GLY A 319 0.29 -5.78 3.92
N ALA A 320 0.72 -5.53 5.14
CA ALA A 320 1.59 -6.49 5.84
C ALA A 320 0.80 -7.60 6.53
N ALA A 321 1.28 -8.85 6.57
CA ALA A 321 0.61 -9.92 7.32
C ALA A 321 0.66 -9.71 8.84
N ASP A 322 1.64 -8.94 9.34
CA ASP A 322 1.80 -8.65 10.77
C ASP A 322 1.98 -7.16 11.01
N ARG A 323 3.03 -6.53 10.46
CA ARG A 323 3.42 -5.15 10.82
C ARG A 323 3.62 -4.27 9.60
N LEU A 324 2.93 -3.14 9.58
CA LEU A 324 3.12 -2.06 8.63
C LEU A 324 3.63 -0.82 9.38
N THR A 325 4.73 -0.24 8.92
CA THR A 325 5.40 0.87 9.59
C THR A 325 5.78 1.98 8.62
N LEU A 326 5.45 3.22 8.95
CA LEU A 326 6.00 4.40 8.30
C LEU A 326 7.21 4.93 9.08
N TYR A 327 8.40 4.69 8.55
CA TYR A 327 9.67 5.11 9.18
C TYR A 327 10.07 6.54 8.83
N GLN A 328 9.81 6.98 7.58
CA GLN A 328 10.28 8.27 7.09
C GLN A 328 9.42 8.79 5.93
N GLY A 329 9.17 10.10 5.95
CA GLY A 329 8.48 10.85 4.89
C GLY A 329 6.97 10.72 4.94
N THR A 330 6.33 10.74 3.78
CA THR A 330 4.88 10.85 3.66
C THR A 330 4.24 9.60 3.08
N LEU A 331 3.22 9.05 3.75
CA LEU A 331 2.33 8.01 3.22
C LEU A 331 0.97 8.62 2.92
N ILE A 332 0.45 8.37 1.73
CA ILE A 332 -0.81 8.93 1.24
C ILE A 332 -1.70 7.77 0.84
N ILE A 333 -2.92 7.71 1.39
CA ILE A 333 -3.91 6.72 0.99
C ILE A 333 -4.99 7.43 0.17
N SER A 334 -5.05 7.11 -1.12
CA SER A 334 -5.95 7.75 -2.07
C SER A 334 -7.42 7.51 -1.73
N GLU A 335 -8.34 8.23 -2.37
CA GLU A 335 -9.77 8.04 -2.16
C GLU A 335 -10.16 6.56 -2.41
N ASN A 336 -11.02 6.02 -1.55
CA ASN A 336 -11.46 4.61 -1.56
C ASN A 336 -10.34 3.56 -1.54
N SER A 337 -9.11 3.96 -1.18
CA SER A 337 -7.95 3.07 -1.13
C SER A 337 -7.69 2.60 0.29
N TYR A 338 -7.01 1.47 0.42
CA TYR A 338 -6.65 0.96 1.74
C TYR A 338 -5.37 0.15 1.71
N ILE A 339 -4.51 0.35 2.72
CA ILE A 339 -3.37 -0.54 2.99
C ILE A 339 -3.45 -1.02 4.43
N GLY A 340 -3.49 -2.34 4.59
CA GLY A 340 -3.69 -2.94 5.90
C GLY A 340 -2.42 -3.45 6.57
N ASN A 341 -2.61 -3.92 7.80
CA ASN A 341 -1.81 -5.01 8.28
C ASN A 341 -2.67 -6.05 9.02
N GLY A 342 -2.14 -7.26 9.17
CA GLY A 342 -2.78 -8.31 9.96
C GLY A 342 -2.86 -7.93 11.44
N ASN A 343 -3.52 -8.78 12.22
CA ASN A 343 -3.87 -8.49 13.61
C ASN A 343 -2.79 -8.89 14.61
N ARG A 344 -1.52 -8.88 14.22
CA ARG A 344 -0.40 -9.26 15.08
C ARG A 344 0.43 -8.07 15.55
N ALA A 345 0.29 -6.91 14.93
CA ALA A 345 0.89 -5.66 15.39
C ALA A 345 0.01 -4.46 15.05
N SER A 346 0.24 -3.34 15.73
CA SER A 346 -0.35 -2.04 15.36
C SER A 346 0.31 -1.47 14.10
N PHE A 347 -0.42 -0.63 13.38
CA PHE A 347 0.19 0.31 12.45
C PHE A 347 0.82 1.45 13.24
N PHE A 348 2.05 1.83 12.92
CA PHE A 348 2.66 2.99 13.58
C PHE A 348 3.50 3.83 12.64
N THR A 349 3.66 5.09 13.05
CA THR A 349 4.47 6.08 12.37
C THR A 349 5.50 6.65 13.35
N LEU A 350 6.69 7.00 12.84
CA LEU A 350 7.74 7.64 13.64
C LEU A 350 7.62 9.18 13.65
N PRO A 351 8.28 9.88 14.59
CA PRO A 351 8.38 11.34 14.54
C PRO A 351 8.88 11.85 13.19
N GLY A 352 8.38 12.99 12.74
CA GLY A 352 8.74 13.61 11.46
C GLY A 352 8.10 12.97 10.21
N THR A 353 7.27 11.94 10.39
CA THR A 353 6.49 11.34 9.28
C THR A 353 5.12 11.99 9.12
N THR A 354 4.49 11.80 7.95
CA THR A 354 3.12 12.24 7.69
C THR A 354 2.30 11.11 7.08
N LEU A 355 1.13 10.82 7.64
CA LEU A 355 0.10 9.97 7.06
C LEU A 355 -1.08 10.83 6.59
N ILE A 356 -1.47 10.71 5.33
CA ILE A 356 -2.62 11.40 4.73
C ILE A 356 -3.68 10.37 4.34
N LEU A 357 -4.92 10.57 4.79
CA LEU A 357 -6.09 9.77 4.41
C LEU A 357 -7.08 10.64 3.63
N LEU A 358 -7.36 10.30 2.37
CA LEU A 358 -8.36 10.98 1.53
C LEU A 358 -9.76 10.34 1.66
N ASP A 359 -10.75 10.83 0.91
CA ASP A 359 -12.15 10.40 1.03
C ASP A 359 -12.35 8.88 0.95
N GLY A 360 -12.87 8.28 2.01
CA GLY A 360 -13.10 6.83 2.09
C GLY A 360 -11.83 5.98 2.18
N ALA A 361 -10.67 6.61 2.37
CA ALA A 361 -9.41 5.93 2.59
C ALA A 361 -9.36 5.24 3.96
N GLY A 362 -8.53 4.20 4.08
CA GLY A 362 -8.22 3.59 5.37
C GLY A 362 -6.81 3.02 5.44
N CYS A 363 -6.28 2.85 6.64
CA CYS A 363 -4.93 2.31 6.84
C CYS A 363 -4.91 1.35 8.04
N GLY A 364 -3.88 0.51 8.12
CA GLY A 364 -3.52 -0.21 9.32
C GLY A 364 -4.41 -1.39 9.68
N CYS A 365 -4.40 -1.77 10.95
CA CYS A 365 -5.01 -3.02 11.37
C CYS A 365 -6.52 -2.89 11.47
N MET A 366 -7.21 -3.63 10.62
CA MET A 366 -8.65 -3.68 10.64
C MET A 366 -9.21 -4.47 11.85
N ALA A 367 -8.41 -5.11 12.68
CA ALA A 367 -8.90 -5.87 13.83
C ALA A 367 -8.13 -5.51 15.10
N THR A 368 -8.70 -5.81 16.26
CA THR A 368 -7.96 -5.77 17.52
C THR A 368 -6.74 -6.69 17.40
N VAL A 369 -5.58 -6.16 17.74
CA VAL A 369 -4.33 -6.93 17.71
C VAL A 369 -4.44 -8.09 18.71
N GLN A 370 -4.22 -9.32 18.23
CA GLN A 370 -4.38 -10.56 18.99
C GLN A 370 -3.30 -10.79 20.06
N ARG A 371 -2.14 -10.13 19.93
CA ARG A 371 -0.99 -10.32 20.84
C ARG A 371 -0.51 -8.99 21.40
N GLY A 372 -0.28 -8.93 22.71
CA GLY A 372 0.13 -7.71 23.42
C GLY A 372 -1.04 -6.77 23.74
N ASN A 373 -0.73 -5.51 24.05
CA ASN A 373 -1.68 -4.53 24.58
C ASN A 373 -2.65 -3.94 23.52
N ARG A 374 -3.23 -4.79 22.66
CA ARG A 374 -4.42 -4.54 21.82
C ARG A 374 -4.60 -3.12 21.25
N ALA A 375 -3.70 -2.68 20.37
CA ALA A 375 -3.76 -1.36 19.75
C ALA A 375 -3.86 -1.41 18.23
N THR A 376 -4.60 -0.50 17.60
CA THR A 376 -4.63 -0.42 16.13
C THR A 376 -3.62 0.56 15.56
N TYR A 377 -3.54 1.75 16.15
CA TYR A 377 -2.71 2.84 15.63
C TYR A 377 -1.82 3.43 16.73
N ALA A 378 -0.57 3.70 16.39
CA ALA A 378 0.31 4.54 17.18
C ALA A 378 1.02 5.57 16.29
N ILE A 379 0.57 6.81 16.35
CA ILE A 379 1.01 7.90 15.48
C ILE A 379 1.94 8.82 16.27
N ALA A 380 3.23 8.84 15.92
CA ALA A 380 4.18 9.81 16.47
C ALA A 380 4.53 10.97 15.51
N GLY A 381 4.12 10.86 14.25
CA GLY A 381 4.19 11.93 13.25
C GLY A 381 2.87 12.71 13.10
N THR A 382 2.63 13.25 11.92
CA THR A 382 1.39 13.95 11.57
C THR A 382 0.38 12.99 10.95
N LEU A 383 -0.85 12.97 11.44
CA LEU A 383 -2.01 12.33 10.80
C LEU A 383 -2.90 13.42 10.20
N MET A 384 -3.11 13.37 8.89
CA MET A 384 -3.97 14.28 8.14
C MET A 384 -5.17 13.54 7.56
N PHE A 385 -6.33 14.14 7.67
CA PHE A 385 -7.54 13.73 6.96
C PHE A 385 -7.86 14.80 5.92
N GLY A 386 -7.72 14.44 4.64
CA GLY A 386 -7.66 15.42 3.55
C GLY A 386 -6.38 16.27 3.58
N THR A 387 -6.29 17.20 2.64
CA THR A 387 -5.26 18.25 2.57
C THR A 387 -5.92 19.59 2.20
N PRO A 388 -5.22 20.74 2.28
CA PRO A 388 -5.78 22.01 1.80
C PRO A 388 -6.26 21.95 0.34
N ASP A 389 -5.47 21.31 -0.54
CA ASP A 389 -5.79 21.16 -1.96
C ASP A 389 -6.83 20.06 -2.23
N HIS A 390 -6.95 19.08 -1.32
CA HIS A 390 -7.85 17.94 -1.43
C HIS A 390 -8.59 17.71 -0.09
N PRO A 391 -9.47 18.64 0.32
CA PRO A 391 -10.21 18.49 1.56
C PRO A 391 -11.22 17.34 1.43
N LEU A 392 -11.63 16.78 2.57
CA LEU A 392 -12.69 15.78 2.61
C LEU A 392 -13.99 16.34 2.02
N LYS A 393 -14.68 15.53 1.21
CA LYS A 393 -15.97 15.90 0.59
C LYS A 393 -17.14 15.08 1.14
N ARG A 394 -16.85 14.09 2.00
CA ARG A 394 -17.84 13.23 2.66
C ARG A 394 -17.26 12.67 3.95
N ASP A 395 -18.11 12.07 4.77
CA ASP A 395 -17.68 11.41 5.99
C ASP A 395 -16.63 10.31 5.72
N LEU A 396 -15.54 10.35 6.50
CA LEU A 396 -14.47 9.35 6.52
C LEU A 396 -14.49 8.62 7.86
N ILE A 397 -14.63 7.30 7.83
CA ILE A 397 -14.66 6.49 9.05
C ILE A 397 -13.25 6.03 9.42
N PHE A 398 -12.69 6.62 10.49
CA PHE A 398 -11.43 6.18 11.08
C PHE A 398 -11.70 5.13 12.18
N SER A 399 -11.66 3.86 11.77
CA SER A 399 -12.00 2.73 12.67
C SER A 399 -10.82 2.36 13.57
N ILE A 400 -11.00 2.42 14.89
CA ILE A 400 -9.98 2.10 15.92
C ILE A 400 -10.33 0.81 16.68
N ALA A 401 -9.36 0.15 17.32
CA ALA A 401 -9.65 -1.04 18.14
C ALA A 401 -10.26 -0.65 19.49
N HIS A 402 -11.01 -1.59 20.07
CA HIS A 402 -11.44 -1.51 21.46
C HIS A 402 -10.30 -2.03 22.37
N THR A 403 -9.94 -1.24 23.39
CA THR A 403 -8.91 -1.59 24.38
C THR A 403 -9.49 -1.47 25.79
N PRO A 404 -9.71 -2.60 26.50
CA PRO A 404 -10.15 -2.59 27.89
C PRO A 404 -9.30 -1.68 28.77
N LEU A 405 -9.91 -1.00 29.75
CA LEU A 405 -9.22 -0.03 30.60
C LEU A 405 -8.07 -0.67 31.41
N ASP A 406 -8.26 -1.90 31.88
CA ASP A 406 -7.23 -2.71 32.58
C ASP A 406 -6.05 -3.11 31.67
N GLN A 407 -6.20 -2.97 30.36
CA GLN A 407 -5.16 -3.24 29.35
C GLN A 407 -4.61 -1.95 28.73
N LEU A 408 -5.11 -0.79 29.18
CA LEU A 408 -4.61 0.49 28.74
C LEU A 408 -3.14 0.62 29.18
N SER A 409 -2.25 0.85 28.21
CA SER A 409 -0.87 1.22 28.53
C SER A 409 -0.70 2.73 28.36
N PRO A 410 -0.55 3.49 29.44
CA PRO A 410 -0.32 4.95 29.38
C PRO A 410 1.02 5.31 28.77
N ASP A 411 2.03 4.49 29.04
CA ASP A 411 3.41 4.66 28.60
C ASP A 411 3.63 4.10 27.20
N ALA A 412 2.53 3.81 26.51
CA ALA A 412 2.54 3.32 25.17
C ALA A 412 3.31 4.23 24.23
N LYS A 413 4.27 3.64 23.52
CA LYS A 413 5.12 4.35 22.57
C LYS A 413 4.81 3.88 21.17
N ALA A 414 4.83 4.82 20.22
CA ALA A 414 4.91 4.47 18.81
C ALA A 414 6.13 3.55 18.59
N GLY A 415 5.94 2.49 17.81
CA GLY A 415 6.98 1.47 17.58
C GLY A 415 6.85 0.20 18.41
N GLN A 416 6.01 0.18 19.45
CA GLN A 416 5.68 -1.05 20.17
C GLN A 416 4.71 -1.93 19.37
N ARG A 417 4.78 -3.24 19.58
CA ARG A 417 3.94 -4.22 18.87
C ARG A 417 2.45 -4.05 19.18
N GLY A 418 2.14 -3.81 20.45
CA GLY A 418 0.80 -3.46 20.93
C GLY A 418 0.94 -2.19 21.75
N ALA A 419 0.54 -1.08 21.15
CA ALA A 419 0.66 0.24 21.76
C ALA A 419 -0.35 0.48 22.89
N GLY A 420 -1.07 -0.48 23.46
CA GLY A 420 -1.84 -0.21 24.69
C GLY A 420 -3.09 0.65 24.61
N ALA A 421 -3.50 1.16 23.47
CA ALA A 421 -4.82 1.77 23.28
C ALA A 421 -5.29 1.60 21.83
N GLY A 422 -6.60 1.71 21.58
CA GLY A 422 -7.17 1.56 20.25
C GLY A 422 -6.53 2.49 19.22
N PHE A 423 -6.30 3.73 19.65
CA PHE A 423 -5.58 4.76 18.92
C PHE A 423 -4.73 5.60 19.85
N ILE A 424 -3.46 5.76 19.48
CA ILE A 424 -2.52 6.65 20.17
C ILE A 424 -2.02 7.72 19.22
N LEU A 425 -2.16 8.96 19.64
CA LEU A 425 -1.40 10.10 19.14
C LEU A 425 -0.34 10.43 20.20
N ALA A 426 0.91 10.07 19.94
CA ALA A 426 2.02 10.30 20.86
C ALA A 426 2.23 11.81 21.10
N ALA A 427 2.96 12.17 22.15
CA ALA A 427 3.21 13.59 22.49
C ALA A 427 3.87 14.41 21.35
N SER A 428 4.70 13.78 20.52
CA SER A 428 5.29 14.40 19.31
C SER A 428 4.34 14.46 18.12
N GLY A 429 3.24 13.71 18.18
CA GLY A 429 2.29 13.54 17.10
C GLY A 429 1.39 14.76 16.92
N LYS A 430 0.86 14.91 15.71
CA LYS A 430 -0.09 15.97 15.34
C LYS A 430 -1.26 15.36 14.58
N ILE A 431 -2.45 15.92 14.75
CA ILE A 431 -3.61 15.59 13.93
C ILE A 431 -4.15 16.86 13.25
N ARG A 432 -4.51 16.74 11.97
CA ARG A 432 -5.08 17.81 11.14
C ARG A 432 -6.25 17.26 10.33
N VAL A 433 -7.34 18.02 10.24
CA VAL A 433 -8.48 17.70 9.39
C VAL A 433 -8.74 18.86 8.46
N TYR A 434 -8.86 18.55 7.17
CA TYR A 434 -9.25 19.49 6.13
C TYR A 434 -10.58 19.01 5.57
N SER A 435 -11.64 19.72 5.89
CA SER A 435 -12.99 19.43 5.43
C SER A 435 -13.48 20.53 4.52
N ARG A 436 -14.14 20.16 3.42
CA ARG A 436 -14.80 21.13 2.54
C ARG A 436 -16.06 21.71 3.19
N ASP A 437 -16.73 20.89 3.99
CA ASP A 437 -17.97 21.21 4.69
C ASP A 437 -17.98 20.45 6.02
N PRO A 438 -17.63 21.11 7.14
CA PRO A 438 -17.56 20.47 8.45
C PRO A 438 -18.87 19.82 8.92
N GLN A 439 -20.02 20.15 8.32
CA GLN A 439 -21.31 19.54 8.68
C GLN A 439 -21.53 18.20 7.97
N HIS A 440 -21.00 18.02 6.76
CA HIS A 440 -21.28 16.86 5.89
C HIS A 440 -20.05 16.02 5.52
N ALA A 441 -18.85 16.54 5.73
CA ALA A 441 -17.58 15.91 5.37
C ALA A 441 -16.67 15.79 6.60
N ARG A 442 -17.01 14.86 7.50
CA ARG A 442 -16.37 14.76 8.82
C ARG A 442 -15.45 13.56 8.92
N VAL A 443 -14.56 13.58 9.92
CA VAL A 443 -13.86 12.38 10.36
C VAL A 443 -14.67 11.74 11.49
N ILE A 444 -15.18 10.54 11.26
CA ILE A 444 -15.87 9.74 12.28
C ILE A 444 -14.86 8.78 12.89
N ILE A 445 -14.33 9.13 14.06
CA ILE A 445 -13.46 8.26 14.86
C ILE A 445 -14.37 7.34 15.69
N ARG A 446 -14.25 6.03 15.50
CA ARG A 446 -15.09 5.07 16.24
C ARG A 446 -14.46 3.69 16.43
N PRO A 447 -14.76 2.98 17.54
CA PRO A 447 -14.32 1.61 17.71
C PRO A 447 -14.92 0.70 16.62
N ARG A 448 -14.16 -0.32 16.23
CA ARG A 448 -14.62 -1.29 15.24
C ARG A 448 -15.44 -2.41 15.88
N HIS A 449 -16.56 -2.75 15.25
CA HIS A 449 -17.49 -3.81 15.69
C HIS A 449 -16.90 -5.23 15.68
N ARG A 450 -15.98 -5.54 14.75
CA ARG A 450 -16.05 -6.84 14.06
C ARG A 450 -15.71 -8.08 14.89
N ARG A 451 -14.99 -7.92 15.98
CA ARG A 451 -14.77 -8.94 16.99
C ARG A 451 -14.44 -8.16 18.25
N LEU A 452 -15.43 -7.88 19.08
CA LEU A 452 -15.13 -7.88 20.51
C LEU A 452 -14.31 -9.16 20.80
N PRO A 453 -13.43 -9.19 21.80
CA PRO A 453 -12.75 -10.41 22.22
C PRO A 453 -13.77 -11.43 22.79
N VAL A 454 -14.67 -11.93 21.95
CA VAL A 454 -15.79 -12.81 22.29
C VAL A 454 -15.30 -14.20 22.68
N SER A 455 -14.04 -14.54 22.36
CA SER A 455 -13.47 -15.83 22.72
C SER A 455 -13.13 -15.93 24.21
N LYS A 456 -13.03 -14.81 24.94
CA LYS A 456 -12.90 -14.81 26.41
C LYS A 456 -14.15 -14.29 27.12
N TYR A 457 -14.90 -13.40 26.47
CA TYR A 457 -16.18 -12.88 26.93
C TYR A 457 -17.26 -13.30 25.94
N ALA A 458 -17.68 -14.57 25.99
CA ALA A 458 -18.68 -15.10 25.08
C ALA A 458 -19.94 -14.22 25.15
N ILE A 459 -20.24 -13.44 24.10
CA ILE A 459 -21.59 -12.91 23.90
C ILE A 459 -22.47 -14.15 23.91
N PRO A 460 -23.35 -14.31 24.91
CA PRO A 460 -24.19 -15.49 25.00
C PRO A 460 -24.92 -15.68 23.67
N ARG A 461 -24.96 -16.89 23.09
CA ARG A 461 -25.61 -17.11 21.78
C ARG A 461 -27.07 -16.57 21.74
N LYS A 462 -27.75 -16.55 22.88
CA LYS A 462 -29.08 -15.95 23.08
C LYS A 462 -29.17 -14.47 22.68
N ASP A 463 -28.05 -13.75 22.82
CA ASP A 463 -27.96 -12.31 22.60
C ASP A 463 -27.67 -11.93 21.15
N TRP A 464 -27.40 -12.91 20.27
CA TRP A 464 -27.17 -12.66 18.84
C TRP A 464 -28.47 -12.35 18.09
N LYS A 465 -29.64 -12.64 18.68
CA LYS A 465 -30.93 -12.68 17.97
C LYS A 465 -31.88 -11.50 18.24
N SER A 466 -31.55 -10.49 19.05
CA SER A 466 -32.48 -9.37 19.29
C SER A 466 -31.79 -8.07 19.69
N ASN A 467 -32.16 -6.98 19.01
CA ASN A 467 -32.00 -5.54 19.33
C ASN A 467 -30.60 -4.95 19.61
N VAL A 468 -29.54 -5.77 19.65
CA VAL A 468 -28.20 -5.28 19.96
C VAL A 468 -27.35 -4.91 18.75
N LEU A 469 -27.81 -5.23 17.54
CA LEU A 469 -27.22 -4.74 16.30
C LEU A 469 -28.28 -3.92 15.54
N ASP A 470 -27.88 -2.79 14.97
CA ASP A 470 -28.70 -1.98 14.07
C ASP A 470 -28.86 -2.67 12.69
N SER A 471 -29.65 -2.06 11.80
CA SER A 471 -29.88 -2.57 10.44
C SER A 471 -28.60 -2.69 9.61
N ASN A 472 -27.52 -2.00 9.99
CA ASN A 472 -26.21 -2.08 9.36
C ASN A 472 -25.31 -3.16 10.00
N GLY A 473 -25.82 -3.90 10.99
CA GLY A 473 -25.06 -4.87 11.76
C GLY A 473 -24.01 -4.20 12.65
N LEU A 474 -24.24 -2.97 13.10
CA LEU A 474 -23.40 -2.26 14.07
C LEU A 474 -24.02 -2.36 15.47
N PRO A 475 -23.23 -2.40 16.55
CA PRO A 475 -23.76 -2.38 17.91
C PRO A 475 -24.68 -1.19 18.14
N THR A 476 -25.86 -1.45 18.71
CA THR A 476 -26.73 -0.41 19.26
C THR A 476 -26.18 0.07 20.61
N SER A 477 -26.74 1.16 21.14
CA SER A 477 -26.45 1.59 22.52
C SER A 477 -26.71 0.47 23.53
N GLU A 478 -27.75 -0.35 23.33
CA GLU A 478 -28.12 -1.47 24.21
C GLU A 478 -27.06 -2.57 24.28
N PHE A 479 -26.36 -2.86 23.19
CA PHE A 479 -25.26 -3.83 23.19
C PHE A 479 -24.21 -3.48 24.24
N TRP A 480 -23.85 -2.21 24.28
CA TRP A 480 -22.76 -1.67 25.05
C TRP A 480 -23.10 -1.35 26.51
N LYS A 481 -24.39 -1.35 26.86
CA LYS A 481 -24.86 -1.23 28.25
C LYS A 481 -24.68 -2.54 29.04
N ARG A 482 -24.40 -3.66 28.35
CA ARG A 482 -24.30 -4.97 29.00
C ARG A 482 -23.03 -5.08 29.85
N ASP A 483 -23.17 -5.66 31.03
CA ASP A 483 -22.10 -5.78 32.03
C ASP A 483 -20.86 -6.53 31.54
N TYR A 484 -21.02 -7.43 30.57
CA TYR A 484 -19.90 -8.17 29.98
C TYR A 484 -19.19 -7.41 28.86
N THR A 485 -19.70 -6.25 28.43
CA THR A 485 -18.97 -5.42 27.46
C THR A 485 -17.85 -4.68 28.18
N PRO A 486 -16.59 -4.82 27.74
CA PRO A 486 -15.50 -4.23 28.50
C PRO A 486 -15.56 -2.71 28.43
N LYS A 487 -15.69 -2.06 29.59
CA LYS A 487 -15.56 -0.60 29.73
C LYS A 487 -14.12 -0.22 29.38
N ALA A 488 -13.93 0.62 28.38
CA ALA A 488 -12.66 0.71 27.66
C ALA A 488 -12.28 2.11 27.24
N VAL A 489 -10.97 2.38 27.29
CA VAL A 489 -10.36 3.57 26.71
C VAL A 489 -9.95 3.26 25.29
N THR A 490 -10.49 4.00 24.35
CA THR A 490 -10.34 3.68 22.93
C THR A 490 -9.34 4.62 22.24
N ALA A 491 -9.13 5.83 22.76
CA ALA A 491 -8.13 6.74 22.22
C ALA A 491 -7.36 7.53 23.30
N VAL A 492 -6.05 7.65 23.11
CA VAL A 492 -5.15 8.51 23.88
C VAL A 492 -4.52 9.53 22.94
N LEU A 493 -4.89 10.80 23.10
CA LEU A 493 -4.46 11.91 22.27
C LEU A 493 -3.50 12.83 23.04
N ALA A 494 -2.27 12.35 23.29
CA ALA A 494 -1.25 13.10 24.01
C ALA A 494 -0.60 14.22 23.16
N GLY A 495 -0.60 14.04 21.84
CA GLY A 495 -0.05 15.00 20.87
C GLY A 495 -0.93 16.22 20.61
N ASP A 496 -0.48 17.04 19.67
CA ASP A 496 -1.14 18.28 19.25
C ASP A 496 -2.42 17.98 18.46
N THR A 497 -3.57 18.24 19.08
CA THR A 497 -4.91 18.12 18.49
C THR A 497 -5.55 19.45 18.10
N THR A 498 -4.75 20.51 17.98
CA THR A 498 -5.27 21.86 17.64
C THR A 498 -5.89 21.97 16.26
N GLY A 499 -5.56 21.05 15.35
CA GLY A 499 -6.17 20.96 14.03
C GLY A 499 -7.32 19.96 13.92
N LEU A 500 -7.95 19.58 15.04
CA LEU A 500 -9.23 18.86 14.98
C LEU A 500 -10.35 19.84 14.63
N ASP A 501 -10.78 19.72 13.38
CA ASP A 501 -11.96 20.35 12.81
C ASP A 501 -12.85 19.26 12.19
N ALA A 502 -14.16 19.42 12.20
CA ALA A 502 -15.12 18.48 11.60
C ALA A 502 -14.94 17.01 12.06
N VAL A 503 -14.90 16.76 13.38
CA VAL A 503 -14.70 15.40 13.93
C VAL A 503 -15.91 14.94 14.74
N VAL A 504 -16.27 13.67 14.56
CA VAL A 504 -17.26 12.99 15.38
C VAL A 504 -16.56 11.87 16.15
N PHE A 505 -16.63 11.91 17.48
CA PHE A 505 -16.26 10.78 18.33
C PHE A 505 -17.51 9.94 18.60
N ASP A 506 -17.58 8.73 18.04
CA ASP A 506 -18.77 7.86 18.08
C ASP A 506 -18.43 6.48 18.68
N GLY A 507 -19.28 5.96 19.57
CA GLY A 507 -19.09 4.68 20.25
C GLY A 507 -18.08 4.68 21.41
N PHE A 508 -17.80 5.83 22.03
CA PHE A 508 -16.90 5.94 23.19
C PHE A 508 -17.63 5.69 24.51
N TYR A 509 -16.92 5.08 25.46
CA TYR A 509 -17.34 4.94 26.86
C TYR A 509 -17.08 6.23 27.65
N GLU A 510 -17.64 6.31 28.85
CA GLU A 510 -17.20 7.26 29.87
C GLU A 510 -15.68 7.16 30.04
N HIS A 511 -15.01 8.32 30.01
CA HIS A 511 -13.55 8.45 30.03
C HIS A 511 -12.80 7.72 28.90
N GLY A 512 -13.51 7.30 27.83
CA GLY A 512 -12.96 6.55 26.71
C GLY A 512 -11.97 7.32 25.83
N LEU A 513 -11.88 8.65 26.01
CA LEU A 513 -11.02 9.57 25.28
C LEU A 513 -10.12 10.35 26.25
N VAL A 514 -8.81 10.10 26.18
CA VAL A 514 -7.82 10.84 26.98
C VAL A 514 -7.22 11.95 26.12
N VAL A 515 -7.38 13.22 26.52
CA VAL A 515 -6.81 14.37 25.82
C VAL A 515 -6.47 15.50 26.79
N PRO A 516 -5.30 16.17 26.65
CA PRO A 516 -5.00 17.37 27.43
C PRO A 516 -5.99 18.51 27.19
N ALA A 517 -6.50 19.12 28.26
CA ALA A 517 -7.50 20.20 28.19
C ALA A 517 -7.08 21.38 27.32
N ARG A 518 -5.77 21.71 27.28
CA ARG A 518 -5.23 22.82 26.47
C ARG A 518 -5.49 22.68 24.97
N TYR A 519 -5.42 21.46 24.44
CA TYR A 519 -5.67 21.24 23.01
C TYR A 519 -7.17 21.21 22.72
N ARG A 520 -7.95 20.62 23.63
CA ARG A 520 -9.40 20.54 23.50
C ARG A 520 -10.08 21.89 23.30
N ARG A 521 -9.60 22.94 23.96
CA ARG A 521 -10.14 24.31 23.86
C ARG A 521 -10.05 24.91 22.44
N THR A 522 -9.25 24.32 21.56
CA THR A 522 -9.04 24.81 20.19
C THR A 522 -9.83 24.06 19.13
N TRP A 523 -10.53 22.99 19.53
CA TRP A 523 -11.31 22.15 18.63
C TRP A 523 -12.47 22.93 17.98
N LYS A 524 -12.71 22.66 16.70
CA LYS A 524 -13.80 23.26 15.92
C LYS A 524 -14.69 22.17 15.36
N HIS A 525 -16.01 22.39 15.35
CA HIS A 525 -17.00 21.43 14.84
C HIS A 525 -16.79 19.98 15.33
N VAL A 526 -16.34 19.82 16.57
CA VAL A 526 -16.19 18.50 17.20
C VAL A 526 -17.49 18.15 17.90
N THR A 527 -18.03 16.98 17.59
CA THR A 527 -19.29 16.48 18.13
C THR A 527 -19.13 15.07 18.69
N PHE A 528 -20.08 14.70 19.55
CA PHE A 528 -20.14 13.39 20.19
C PHE A 528 -21.31 12.61 19.60
N GLY A 529 -21.03 11.45 19.01
CA GLY A 529 -22.03 10.62 18.33
C GLY A 529 -23.05 10.03 19.29
N SER A 530 -24.25 9.77 18.78
CA SER A 530 -25.37 9.20 19.57
C SER A 530 -25.15 7.76 20.03
N ARG A 531 -24.10 7.07 19.55
CA ARG A 531 -23.74 5.73 20.03
C ARG A 531 -22.75 5.76 21.20
N ASN A 532 -22.34 6.94 21.66
CA ASN A 532 -21.55 7.06 22.88
C ASN A 532 -22.37 6.60 24.09
N LEU A 533 -21.67 6.02 25.07
CA LEU A 533 -22.29 5.45 26.27
C LEU A 533 -22.28 6.41 27.44
N ALA A 534 -21.54 7.49 27.29
CA ALA A 534 -21.61 8.64 28.17
C ALA A 534 -21.96 9.88 27.34
N PRO A 535 -22.81 10.77 27.85
CA PRO A 535 -23.19 12.00 27.16
C PRO A 535 -22.02 13.00 27.10
N GLY A 536 -21.87 13.62 25.93
CA GLY A 536 -21.01 14.79 25.73
C GLY A 536 -19.60 14.61 26.30
N ASP A 537 -19.26 15.48 27.23
CA ASP A 537 -17.92 15.57 27.84
C ASP A 537 -17.55 14.42 28.76
N GLN A 538 -18.52 13.62 29.21
CA GLN A 538 -18.24 12.48 30.10
C GLN A 538 -17.40 11.41 29.40
N ILE A 539 -17.35 11.39 28.06
CA ILE A 539 -16.43 10.49 27.34
C ILE A 539 -14.96 10.86 27.56
N ILE A 540 -14.68 12.06 28.07
CA ILE A 540 -13.32 12.57 28.25
C ILE A 540 -12.84 12.19 29.65
N ALA A 541 -11.64 11.62 29.73
CA ALA A 541 -11.02 11.33 31.01
C ALA A 541 -10.65 12.62 31.76
N PRO A 542 -10.87 12.72 33.08
CA PRO A 542 -10.47 13.89 33.85
C PRO A 542 -8.95 14.06 33.84
N PRO A 543 -8.44 15.29 33.97
CA PRO A 543 -7.02 15.53 34.17
C PRO A 543 -6.49 14.71 35.34
N GLY A 544 -5.35 14.05 35.17
CA GLY A 544 -4.74 13.26 36.25
C GLY A 544 -5.29 11.84 36.41
N LEU A 545 -6.20 11.38 35.55
CA LEU A 545 -6.45 9.95 35.37
C LEU A 545 -5.23 9.29 34.68
N SER A 546 -4.05 9.37 35.30
CA SER A 546 -2.94 8.50 34.98
C SER A 546 -3.34 7.11 35.45
N SER A 547 -3.75 6.26 34.52
CA SER A 547 -3.43 4.82 34.34
C SER A 547 -2.79 3.94 35.44
N GLY A 548 -2.20 4.49 36.51
CA GLY A 548 -1.66 3.75 37.65
C GLY A 548 -2.68 3.45 38.75
N THR A 549 -3.87 4.07 38.74
CA THR A 549 -4.91 3.84 39.78
C THR A 549 -5.87 2.70 39.48
N ALA A 550 -5.76 2.02 38.33
CA ALA A 550 -6.53 0.81 38.01
C ALA A 550 -5.96 -0.46 38.71
N LYS A 551 -5.56 -0.34 39.98
CA LYS A 551 -5.50 -1.47 40.91
C LYS A 551 -6.71 -1.39 41.81
N ARG A 552 -7.78 -2.10 41.46
CA ARG A 552 -8.75 -2.68 42.40
C ARG A 552 -9.56 -3.75 41.71
#